data_AF-A0A0V1M1R6-F1
#
_entry.id   AF-A0A0V1M1R6-F1
#
_cell.length_a   1.000
_cell.length_b   1.000
_cell.length_c   1.000
_cell.angle_alpha   90.00
_cell.angle_beta   90.00
_cell.angle_gamma   90.00
#
_symmetry.space_group_name_H-M   'P 1'
#
loop_
_entity.id
_entity.type
_entity.pdbx_description
1 polymer ?
#
loop_
_entity_poly.entity_id
_entity_poly.type
_entity_poly.pdbx_seq_one_letter_code
_entity_poly.pdbx_strand_id
1 'polypeptide(L)'
;MLVNAECFIMHIRWIFVLWFSFPRYSEATSKCYNLNGGAEADWAIMYKVPAQNTGRALIAGAAGAWQNTAAVTGAGGHSFAKALEHVIAANGANKFIAYNNIPPDIPKVETKSNSKGVLMMNPGGADEASWIVHTVPGFPKALRGYVFPPAEIQKGHLFICLTI
;
A
#
# COMPACT_ATOMS: atom_id res chain seq x y z
N MET A 1 13.58 51.48 0.99
CA MET A 1 13.61 50.13 1.60
C MET A 1 12.32 49.32 1.44
N LEU A 2 11.23 49.84 0.84
CA LEU A 2 9.94 49.13 0.69
C LEU A 2 9.82 48.19 -0.53
N VAL A 3 10.67 48.34 -1.55
CA VAL A 3 10.61 47.53 -2.79
C VAL A 3 11.03 46.06 -2.55
N ASN A 4 11.80 45.79 -1.49
CA ASN A 4 12.32 44.46 -1.19
C ASN A 4 11.29 43.53 -0.52
N ALA A 5 10.33 44.09 0.22
CA ALA A 5 9.35 43.30 0.98
C ALA A 5 8.21 42.78 0.07
N GLU A 6 7.71 43.61 -0.84
CA GLU A 6 6.66 43.25 -1.79
C GLU A 6 7.13 42.18 -2.80
N CYS A 7 8.39 42.28 -3.26
CA CYS A 7 9.01 41.29 -4.13
C CYS A 7 9.18 39.93 -3.42
N PHE A 8 9.58 39.94 -2.15
CA PHE A 8 9.74 38.73 -1.34
C PHE A 8 8.40 38.02 -1.08
N ILE A 9 7.33 38.77 -0.77
CA ILE A 9 5.97 38.24 -0.58
C ILE A 9 5.43 37.63 -1.88
N MET A 10 5.70 38.27 -3.02
CA MET A 10 5.32 37.74 -4.33
C MET A 10 6.01 36.40 -4.61
N HIS A 11 7.33 36.29 -4.40
CA HIS A 11 8.08 35.04 -4.57
C HIS A 11 7.60 33.91 -3.65
N ILE A 12 7.27 34.21 -2.38
CA ILE A 12 6.69 33.22 -1.45
C ILE A 12 5.33 32.73 -1.93
N ARG A 13 4.44 33.62 -2.42
CA ARG A 13 3.14 33.22 -2.98
C ARG A 13 3.30 32.30 -4.18
N TRP A 14 4.24 32.58 -5.08
CA TRP A 14 4.51 31.71 -6.24
C TRP A 14 5.08 30.34 -5.82
N ILE A 15 5.94 30.28 -4.79
CA ILE A 15 6.44 29.01 -4.24
C ILE A 15 5.30 28.17 -3.64
N PHE A 16 4.39 28.79 -2.88
CA PHE A 16 3.21 28.08 -2.36
C PHE A 16 2.30 27.59 -3.47
N VAL A 17 2.04 28.41 -4.50
CA VAL A 17 1.24 28.00 -5.67
C VAL A 17 1.91 26.83 -6.39
N LEU A 18 3.22 26.86 -6.62
CA LEU A 18 3.96 25.74 -7.23
C LEU A 18 3.85 24.47 -6.38
N TRP A 19 3.99 24.56 -5.05
CA TRP A 19 3.86 23.41 -4.14
C TRP A 19 2.48 22.74 -4.14
N PHE A 20 1.39 23.52 -4.31
CA PHE A 20 0.04 22.97 -4.41
C PHE A 20 -0.35 22.56 -5.84
N SER A 21 0.31 23.12 -6.87
CA SER A 21 -0.03 22.89 -8.28
C SER A 21 0.75 21.74 -8.92
N PHE A 22 1.87 21.30 -8.34
CA PHE A 22 2.50 20.05 -8.74
C PHE A 22 1.77 18.88 -8.05
N PRO A 23 0.90 18.12 -8.76
CA PRO A 23 0.52 16.82 -8.25
C PRO A 23 1.80 16.07 -7.96
N ARG A 24 1.94 15.53 -6.75
CA ARG A 24 3.04 14.60 -6.45
C ARG A 24 3.04 13.58 -7.58
N TYR A 25 4.12 13.52 -8.36
CA TYR A 25 4.28 12.49 -9.36
C TYR A 25 3.99 11.16 -8.67
N SER A 26 2.97 10.45 -9.14
CA SER A 26 2.64 9.13 -8.62
C SER A 26 3.71 8.18 -9.13
N GLU A 27 4.85 8.17 -8.46
CA GLU A 27 5.88 7.16 -8.65
C GLU A 27 5.26 5.78 -8.45
N ALA A 28 5.81 4.79 -9.15
CA ALA A 28 5.29 3.44 -9.05
C ALA A 28 5.40 2.94 -7.59
N THR A 29 4.27 2.62 -6.96
CA THR A 29 4.25 1.94 -5.66
C THR A 29 4.90 0.56 -5.78
N SER A 30 6.18 0.49 -5.42
CA SER A 30 6.98 -0.73 -5.39
C SER A 30 7.41 -1.09 -3.97
N LYS A 31 7.25 -0.17 -3.01
CA LYS A 31 7.72 -0.28 -1.62
C LYS A 31 6.62 -0.59 -0.63
N CYS A 32 7.01 -1.02 0.58
CA CYS A 32 6.11 -0.97 1.73
C CYS A 32 5.94 0.46 2.22
N TYR A 33 4.83 0.72 2.91
CA TYR A 33 4.52 2.04 3.42
C TYR A 33 4.22 2.00 4.92
N ASN A 34 4.34 3.14 5.57
CA ASN A 34 4.02 3.32 6.97
C ASN A 34 2.51 3.19 7.25
N LEU A 35 2.12 3.33 8.52
CA LEU A 35 0.77 3.05 9.01
C LEU A 35 -0.33 3.70 8.16
N ASN A 36 -0.15 4.96 7.75
CA ASN A 36 -1.15 5.73 6.99
C ASN A 36 -0.92 5.73 5.47
N GLY A 37 0.11 5.05 4.97
CA GLY A 37 0.45 5.05 3.54
C GLY A 37 1.14 6.34 3.05
N GLY A 38 1.64 7.18 3.96
CA GLY A 38 2.17 8.51 3.65
C GLY A 38 3.67 8.56 3.40
N ALA A 39 4.43 7.56 3.85
CA ALA A 39 5.87 7.44 3.64
C ALA A 39 6.27 5.97 3.46
N GLU A 40 7.39 5.74 2.77
CA GLU A 40 7.96 4.41 2.59
C GLU A 40 8.44 3.81 3.92
N ALA A 41 8.48 2.49 3.98
CA ALA A 41 8.98 1.73 5.12
C ALA A 41 9.74 0.50 4.63
N ASP A 42 10.74 0.04 5.38
CA ASP A 42 11.49 -1.18 5.05
C ASP A 42 10.62 -2.43 5.24
N TRP A 43 9.74 -2.40 6.22
CA TRP A 43 8.78 -3.47 6.48
C TRP A 43 7.55 -2.96 7.21
N ALA A 44 6.45 -3.69 7.03
CA ALA A 44 5.20 -3.49 7.75
C ALA A 44 4.55 -4.84 8.05
N ILE A 45 4.02 -5.00 9.25
CA ILE A 45 3.26 -6.19 9.65
C ILE A 45 1.90 -5.72 10.14
N MET A 46 0.82 -6.32 9.67
CA MET A 46 -0.53 -6.05 10.15
C MET A 46 -1.26 -7.34 10.49
N TYR A 47 -1.89 -7.34 11.65
CA TYR A 47 -2.88 -8.33 12.03
C TYR A 47 -4.28 -7.70 11.99
N LYS A 48 -5.11 -8.11 11.04
CA LYS A 48 -6.54 -7.76 10.99
C LYS A 48 -7.30 -8.59 12.03
N VAL A 49 -8.06 -7.91 12.88
CA VAL A 49 -8.78 -8.55 13.99
C VAL A 49 -10.06 -9.23 13.47
N PRO A 50 -10.40 -10.44 13.94
CA PRO A 50 -11.66 -11.11 13.61
C PRO A 50 -12.87 -10.23 13.92
N ALA A 51 -13.90 -10.29 13.07
CA ALA A 51 -15.15 -9.54 13.21
C ALA A 51 -15.00 -8.01 13.26
N GLN A 52 -13.84 -7.47 12.88
CA GLN A 52 -13.58 -6.03 12.78
C GLN A 52 -13.06 -5.67 11.41
N ASN A 53 -13.37 -4.45 10.95
CA ASN A 53 -12.78 -3.92 9.72
C ASN A 53 -11.37 -3.35 9.95
N THR A 54 -10.92 -3.24 11.19
CA THR A 54 -9.61 -2.69 11.56
C THR A 54 -8.65 -3.77 12.03
N GLY A 55 -7.38 -3.43 12.03
CA GLY A 55 -6.30 -4.27 12.53
C GLY A 55 -5.40 -3.53 13.49
N ARG A 56 -4.32 -4.23 13.84
CA ARG A 56 -3.14 -3.69 14.52
C ARG A 56 -1.96 -3.82 13.56
N ALA A 57 -1.10 -2.81 13.47
CA ALA A 57 0.12 -2.88 12.68
C ALA A 57 1.37 -2.47 13.46
N LEU A 58 2.49 -3.10 13.10
CA LEU A 58 3.86 -2.72 13.44
C LEU A 58 4.54 -2.24 12.16
N ILE A 59 5.24 -1.11 12.24
CA ILE A 59 5.89 -0.47 11.10
C ILE A 59 7.37 -0.29 11.45
N ALA A 60 8.24 -0.48 10.47
CA ALA A 60 9.66 -0.16 10.59
C ALA A 60 9.87 1.26 11.15
N GLY A 61 10.73 1.38 12.18
CA GLY A 61 11.04 2.67 12.82
C GLY A 61 9.97 3.23 13.75
N ALA A 62 8.77 2.65 13.83
CA ALA A 62 7.79 3.01 14.86
C ALA A 62 8.19 2.39 16.20
N ALA A 63 8.21 3.19 17.27
CA ALA A 63 8.62 2.74 18.60
C ALA A 63 7.65 1.66 19.15
N GLY A 64 8.02 0.38 19.01
CA GLY A 64 7.68 -0.77 19.84
C GLY A 64 6.22 -1.19 20.04
N ALA A 65 5.23 -0.40 19.60
CA ALA A 65 3.83 -0.63 19.90
C ALA A 65 2.99 -0.94 18.64
N TRP A 66 2.10 -1.90 18.77
CA TRP A 66 1.07 -2.21 17.78
C TRP A 66 0.03 -1.08 17.69
N GLN A 67 -0.04 -0.42 16.55
CA GLN A 67 -0.91 0.74 16.30
C GLN A 67 -2.21 0.32 15.60
N ASN A 68 -3.33 1.00 15.87
CA ASN A 68 -4.58 0.76 15.16
C ASN A 68 -4.44 1.14 13.69
N THR A 69 -4.95 0.32 12.78
CA THR A 69 -5.00 0.63 11.35
C THR A 69 -6.31 1.30 10.97
N ALA A 70 -6.34 1.98 9.82
CA ALA A 70 -7.59 2.25 9.12
C ALA A 70 -8.30 0.93 8.73
N ALA A 71 -9.54 1.06 8.27
CA ALA A 71 -10.33 -0.09 7.85
C ALA A 71 -9.69 -0.77 6.63
N VAL A 72 -9.47 -2.09 6.71
CA VAL A 72 -8.90 -2.92 5.64
C VAL A 72 -9.82 -3.06 4.42
N THR A 73 -11.06 -2.58 4.51
CA THR A 73 -12.00 -2.55 3.39
C THR A 73 -11.82 -1.29 2.53
N GLY A 74 -11.09 -0.28 3.03
CA GLY A 74 -10.79 0.94 2.31
C GLY A 74 -9.54 0.81 1.43
N ALA A 75 -9.55 1.47 0.27
CA ALA A 75 -8.40 1.50 -0.65
C ALA A 75 -7.31 2.52 -0.25
N GLY A 76 -7.41 3.14 0.93
CA GLY A 76 -6.53 4.23 1.34
C GLY A 76 -6.43 4.37 2.84
N GLY A 77 -5.49 5.22 3.27
CA GLY A 77 -5.25 5.49 4.70
C GLY A 77 -4.59 4.34 5.46
N HIS A 78 -4.09 3.31 4.76
CA HIS A 78 -3.25 2.29 5.39
C HIS A 78 -2.14 1.71 4.51
N SER A 79 -1.08 1.26 5.17
CA SER A 79 0.13 0.63 4.61
C SER A 79 -0.13 -0.30 3.42
N PHE A 80 -0.94 -1.35 3.64
CA PHE A 80 -1.13 -2.41 2.65
C PHE A 80 -1.98 -2.01 1.43
N ALA A 81 -2.95 -1.11 1.58
CA ALA A 81 -3.70 -0.63 0.42
C ALA A 81 -2.80 0.25 -0.46
N LYS A 82 -1.96 1.09 0.15
CA LYS A 82 -1.00 1.90 -0.59
C LYS A 82 0.02 1.05 -1.33
N ALA A 83 0.59 0.03 -0.69
CA ALA A 83 1.51 -0.89 -1.36
C ALA A 83 0.83 -1.58 -2.57
N LEU A 84 -0.44 -1.97 -2.44
CA LEU A 84 -1.18 -2.65 -3.52
C LEU A 84 -1.75 -1.72 -4.61
N GLU A 85 -1.55 -0.40 -4.54
CA GLU A 85 -2.18 0.58 -5.43
C GLU A 85 -1.99 0.22 -6.91
N HIS A 86 -0.78 -0.16 -7.32
CA HIS A 86 -0.48 -0.56 -8.70
C HIS A 86 -0.55 -2.07 -8.98
N VAL A 87 -1.12 -2.82 -8.05
CA VAL A 87 -1.58 -4.20 -8.28
C VAL A 87 -3.07 -4.18 -8.60
N ILE A 88 -3.83 -3.31 -7.92
CA ILE A 88 -5.28 -3.18 -8.09
C ILE A 88 -5.68 -2.16 -9.17
N ALA A 89 -4.81 -1.22 -9.51
CA ALA A 89 -4.94 -0.29 -10.63
C ALA A 89 -3.73 -0.37 -11.56
N ALA A 90 -3.92 -0.11 -12.85
CA ALA A 90 -2.86 -0.23 -13.84
C ALA A 90 -1.84 0.92 -13.73
N ASN A 91 -0.55 0.58 -13.77
CA ASN A 91 0.56 1.51 -13.94
C ASN A 91 1.57 0.88 -14.92
N GLY A 92 1.97 1.61 -15.96
CA GLY A 92 2.87 1.11 -17.00
C GLY A 92 4.31 0.84 -16.52
N ALA A 93 4.76 1.54 -15.48
CA ALA A 93 6.06 1.33 -14.87
C ALA A 93 6.04 0.07 -13.98
N ASN A 94 5.03 -0.09 -13.12
CA ASN A 94 4.97 -1.21 -12.18
C ASN A 94 4.80 -2.59 -12.86
N LYS A 95 5.41 -3.63 -12.29
CA LYS A 95 5.23 -5.05 -12.65
C LYS A 95 4.94 -5.82 -11.38
N PHE A 96 4.08 -6.83 -11.46
CA PHE A 96 3.75 -7.63 -10.28
C PHE A 96 3.40 -9.07 -10.63
N ILE A 97 3.52 -9.93 -9.62
CA ILE A 97 3.02 -11.30 -9.60
C ILE A 97 2.16 -11.43 -8.35
N ALA A 98 0.89 -11.79 -8.53
CA ALA A 98 0.01 -12.18 -7.43
C ALA A 98 -0.15 -13.70 -7.42
N TYR A 99 0.04 -14.33 -6.27
CA TYR A 99 -0.13 -15.77 -6.10
C TYR A 99 -1.07 -16.03 -4.93
N ASN A 100 -1.97 -17.00 -5.07
CA ASN A 100 -2.93 -17.36 -4.03
C ASN A 100 -3.46 -18.77 -4.34
N ASN A 101 -3.52 -19.65 -3.35
CA ASN A 101 -4.12 -20.97 -3.52
C ASN A 101 -5.66 -20.94 -3.58
N ILE A 102 -6.26 -19.81 -3.22
CA ILE A 102 -7.68 -19.51 -3.44
C ILE A 102 -7.74 -18.13 -4.12
N PRO A 103 -7.38 -18.02 -5.41
CA PRO A 103 -7.36 -16.74 -6.09
C PRO A 103 -8.78 -16.18 -6.33
N PRO A 104 -8.94 -14.86 -6.45
CA PRO A 104 -10.25 -14.26 -6.67
C PRO A 104 -10.85 -14.66 -8.01
N ASP A 105 -12.10 -15.09 -7.97
CA ASP A 105 -12.95 -15.37 -9.14
C ASP A 105 -12.43 -16.49 -10.08
N ILE A 106 -11.46 -17.30 -9.61
CA ILE A 106 -10.96 -18.46 -10.33
C ILE A 106 -11.33 -19.72 -9.53
N PRO A 107 -12.33 -20.50 -9.98
CA PRO A 107 -12.73 -21.72 -9.30
C PRO A 107 -11.73 -22.86 -9.57
N LYS A 108 -11.68 -23.83 -8.65
CA LYS A 108 -10.99 -25.14 -8.82
C LYS A 108 -9.48 -25.07 -9.09
N VAL A 109 -8.76 -24.23 -8.34
CA VAL A 109 -7.29 -24.24 -8.39
C VAL A 109 -6.75 -25.39 -7.53
N GLU A 110 -6.00 -26.30 -8.16
CA GLU A 110 -5.26 -27.36 -7.45
C GLU A 110 -3.82 -26.89 -7.18
N THR A 111 -3.46 -26.74 -5.91
CA THR A 111 -2.11 -26.37 -5.50
C THR A 111 -1.59 -27.30 -4.41
N LYS A 112 -0.27 -27.47 -4.33
CA LYS A 112 0.41 -28.13 -3.18
C LYS A 112 0.78 -27.15 -2.06
N SER A 113 0.66 -25.84 -2.31
CA SER A 113 1.05 -24.77 -1.39
C SER A 113 -0.16 -23.97 -0.97
N ASN A 114 -0.24 -23.62 0.32
CA ASN A 114 -1.27 -22.74 0.87
C ASN A 114 -0.87 -21.25 0.85
N SER A 115 0.28 -20.94 0.25
CA SER A 115 0.88 -19.61 0.25
C SER A 115 0.07 -18.61 -0.58
N LYS A 116 0.07 -17.35 -0.13
CA LYS A 116 -0.59 -16.22 -0.81
C LYS A 116 0.25 -14.97 -0.64
N GLY A 117 0.26 -14.13 -1.65
CA GLY A 117 1.05 -12.93 -1.63
C GLY A 117 1.17 -12.25 -2.97
N VAL A 118 1.95 -11.17 -2.96
CA VAL A 118 2.19 -10.31 -4.11
C VAL A 118 3.64 -9.91 -4.10
N LEU A 119 4.33 -10.12 -5.22
CA LEU A 119 5.62 -9.51 -5.50
C LEU A 119 5.37 -8.36 -6.46
N MET A 120 5.88 -7.17 -6.15
CA MET A 120 5.77 -5.98 -7.01
C MET A 120 7.14 -5.35 -7.19
N MET A 121 7.35 -4.75 -8.36
CA MET A 121 8.60 -4.07 -8.70
C MET A 121 8.40 -2.98 -9.74
N ASN A 122 9.16 -1.90 -9.62
CA ASN A 122 9.40 -0.98 -10.72
C ASN A 122 10.76 -1.33 -11.36
N PRO A 123 10.78 -1.85 -12.60
CA PRO A 123 12.03 -2.23 -13.26
C PRO A 123 12.86 -1.02 -13.72
N GLY A 124 12.32 0.20 -13.63
CA GLY A 124 13.04 1.43 -14.00
C GLY A 124 13.93 1.99 -12.89
N GLY A 125 13.75 1.55 -11.64
CA GLY A 125 14.51 2.00 -10.47
C GLY A 125 15.36 0.89 -9.87
N ALA A 126 16.51 1.25 -9.30
CA ALA A 126 17.28 0.33 -8.46
C ALA A 126 16.58 0.18 -7.10
N ASP A 127 16.60 -1.03 -6.55
CA ASP A 127 15.98 -1.35 -5.26
C ASP A 127 14.52 -0.89 -5.20
N GLU A 128 13.71 -1.14 -6.21
CA GLU A 128 12.28 -0.78 -6.20
C GLU A 128 11.41 -2.02 -6.28
N ALA A 129 11.41 -2.81 -5.21
CA ALA A 129 10.54 -3.96 -5.07
C ALA A 129 10.01 -4.13 -3.65
N SER A 130 8.90 -4.86 -3.55
CA SER A 130 8.39 -5.34 -2.27
C SER A 130 7.66 -6.65 -2.44
N TRP A 131 7.64 -7.39 -1.34
CA TRP A 131 7.00 -8.66 -1.23
C TRP A 131 6.01 -8.65 -0.08
N ILE A 132 4.74 -8.87 -0.43
CA ILE A 132 3.65 -8.99 0.52
C ILE A 132 3.27 -10.46 0.66
N VAL A 133 3.25 -10.97 1.89
CA VAL A 133 2.69 -12.27 2.24
C VAL A 133 1.42 -12.03 3.04
N HIS A 134 0.34 -12.75 2.72
CA HIS A 134 -0.92 -12.62 3.44
C HIS A 134 -1.67 -13.95 3.60
N THR A 135 -2.68 -13.94 4.48
CA THR A 135 -3.54 -15.12 4.70
C THR A 135 -4.93 -15.01 4.05
N VAL A 136 -5.25 -13.90 3.39
CA VAL A 136 -6.59 -13.64 2.82
C VAL A 136 -6.86 -14.43 1.52
N PRO A 137 -7.84 -15.35 1.49
CA PRO A 137 -8.30 -15.97 0.25
C PRO A 137 -9.10 -14.97 -0.61
N GLY A 138 -9.07 -15.11 -1.92
CA GLY A 138 -9.82 -14.23 -2.83
C GLY A 138 -9.26 -12.82 -2.95
N PHE A 139 -7.98 -12.62 -2.64
CA PHE A 139 -7.32 -11.30 -2.59
C PHE A 139 -5.88 -11.37 -3.13
N PRO A 140 -5.34 -10.28 -3.73
CA PRO A 140 -6.05 -9.10 -4.21
C PRO A 140 -6.73 -9.35 -5.57
N LYS A 141 -7.73 -8.54 -5.90
CA LYS A 141 -8.32 -8.51 -7.25
C LYS A 141 -7.44 -7.67 -8.18
N ALA A 142 -6.40 -8.29 -8.73
CA ALA A 142 -5.44 -7.63 -9.62
C ALA A 142 -6.15 -6.91 -10.77
N LEU A 143 -5.78 -5.64 -10.99
CA LEU A 143 -6.30 -4.73 -12.02
C LEU A 143 -7.82 -4.51 -12.03
N ARG A 144 -8.51 -4.86 -10.93
CA ARG A 144 -9.97 -4.81 -10.81
C ARG A 144 -10.42 -4.04 -9.57
N GLY A 145 -9.56 -3.14 -9.08
CA GLY A 145 -9.84 -2.31 -7.92
C GLY A 145 -9.64 -3.03 -6.59
N TYR A 146 -9.66 -2.25 -5.52
CA TYR A 146 -9.45 -2.74 -4.17
C TYR A 146 -10.75 -3.30 -3.60
N VAL A 147 -10.77 -4.60 -3.33
CA VAL A 147 -11.90 -5.27 -2.67
C VAL A 147 -11.36 -6.23 -1.64
N PHE A 148 -11.56 -5.91 -0.36
CA PHE A 148 -11.35 -6.88 0.71
C PHE A 148 -12.54 -7.86 0.73
N PRO A 149 -12.34 -9.19 0.69
CA PRO A 149 -13.43 -10.14 0.61
C PRO A 149 -14.37 -10.06 1.83
N PRO A 150 -15.69 -9.85 1.65
CA PRO A 150 -16.62 -9.67 2.76
C PRO A 150 -16.66 -10.86 3.74
N ALA A 151 -16.55 -12.09 3.23
CA ALA A 151 -16.51 -13.31 4.05
C ALA A 151 -15.30 -13.36 5.00
N GLU A 152 -14.22 -12.65 4.65
CA GLU A 152 -12.98 -12.61 5.40
C GLU A 152 -12.98 -11.49 6.47
N ILE A 153 -14.06 -10.70 6.56
CA ILE A 153 -14.21 -9.71 7.64
C ILE A 153 -14.39 -10.38 9.00
N GLN A 154 -15.07 -11.53 9.03
CA GLN A 154 -15.32 -12.29 10.26
C GLN A 154 -14.09 -13.04 10.78
N LYS A 155 -12.99 -13.06 10.03
CA LYS A 155 -11.79 -13.84 10.34
C LYS A 155 -10.58 -12.94 10.60
N GLY A 156 -9.60 -13.49 11.31
CA GLY A 156 -8.31 -12.83 11.52
C GLY A 156 -7.37 -13.08 10.35
N HIS A 157 -6.62 -12.06 9.94
CA HIS A 157 -5.67 -12.19 8.84
C HIS A 157 -4.35 -11.50 9.13
N LEU A 158 -3.25 -12.15 8.75
CA LEU A 158 -1.92 -11.59 8.84
C LEU A 158 -1.49 -11.09 7.47
N PHE A 159 -0.83 -9.94 7.48
CA PHE A 159 -0.14 -9.36 6.33
C PHE A 159 1.27 -8.98 6.76
N ILE A 160 2.24 -9.30 5.92
CA ILE A 160 3.65 -8.92 6.07
C ILE A 160 4.07 -8.30 4.76
N CYS A 161 4.66 -7.12 4.79
CA CYS A 161 5.28 -6.46 3.66
C CYS A 161 6.76 -6.29 3.95
N LEU A 162 7.61 -6.70 3.01
CA LEU A 162 9.05 -6.48 3.03
C LEU A 162 9.45 -5.69 1.78
N THR A 163 10.10 -4.56 1.96
CA THR A 163 10.80 -3.87 0.88
C THR A 163 12.08 -4.64 0.59
N ILE A 164 12.32 -4.96 -0.68
CA ILE A 164 13.47 -5.75 -1.15
C ILE A 164 14.13 -5.13 -2.38
#